data_AF-B4IP82-F1
#
_entry.id   AF-B4IP82-F1
#
_cell.length_a   1.000
_cell.length_b   1.000
_cell.length_c   1.000
_cell.angle_alpha   90.00
_cell.angle_beta   90.00
_cell.angle_gamma   90.00
#
_symmetry.space_group_name_H-M   'P 1'
#
loop_
_entity.id
_entity.type
_entity.pdbx_description
1 polymer ?
#
loop_
_entity_poly.entity_id
_entity_poly.type
_entity_poly.pdbx_seq_one_letter_code
_entity_poly.pdbx_strand_id
1 'polypeptide(L)'
;MHDSDNNNKLDGCELIKSLIHWHEQGSKEQPNGEKPHVEEKVFSDEELVALIDPILQMDDTSRDGYIDYPEFIKAQQKAAEKQQQQQQQQPHEQQQQQQQPVH
;
A
#
# COMPACT_ATOMS: atom_id res chain seq x y z
N MET A 1 -3.66 -9.74 -14.63
CA MET A 1 -3.02 -10.80 -13.83
C MET A 1 -1.60 -10.31 -13.58
N HIS A 2 -1.21 -10.14 -12.32
CA HIS A 2 -0.03 -9.35 -11.92
C HIS A 2 1.27 -10.15 -11.96
N ASP A 3 1.15 -11.47 -11.80
CA ASP A 3 2.19 -12.45 -12.05
C ASP A 3 2.40 -12.59 -13.58
N SER A 4 3.41 -11.90 -14.10
CA SER A 4 3.69 -11.78 -15.53
C SER A 4 4.48 -12.98 -16.06
N ASP A 5 5.24 -13.64 -15.20
CA ASP A 5 6.09 -14.79 -15.54
C ASP A 5 5.55 -16.14 -15.02
N ASN A 6 4.38 -16.13 -14.36
CA ASN A 6 3.66 -17.29 -13.80
C ASN A 6 4.48 -18.06 -12.76
N ASN A 7 5.33 -17.37 -12.00
CA ASN A 7 6.16 -17.98 -10.97
C ASN A 7 5.47 -18.02 -9.58
N ASN A 8 4.25 -17.46 -9.46
CA ASN A 8 3.47 -17.29 -8.23
C ASN A 8 4.18 -16.48 -7.12
N LYS A 9 5.09 -15.61 -7.52
CA LYS A 9 5.78 -14.63 -6.67
C LYS A 9 5.51 -13.22 -7.22
N LEU A 10 5.92 -12.21 -6.47
CA LEU A 10 5.87 -10.82 -6.91
C LEU A 10 7.27 -10.21 -6.81
N ASP A 11 7.83 -9.79 -7.94
CA ASP A 11 9.04 -8.98 -7.98
C ASP A 11 8.75 -7.47 -7.91
N GLY A 12 9.79 -6.65 -7.75
CA GLY A 12 9.66 -5.19 -7.69
C GLY A 12 8.94 -4.58 -8.90
N CYS A 13 9.17 -5.08 -10.10
CA CYS A 13 8.48 -4.61 -11.31
C CYS A 13 7.01 -5.02 -11.33
N GLU A 14 6.67 -6.20 -10.81
CA GLU A 14 5.28 -6.66 -10.70
C GLU A 14 4.49 -5.91 -9.63
N LEU A 15 5.15 -5.54 -8.54
CA LEU A 15 4.61 -4.61 -7.54
C LEU A 15 4.32 -3.24 -8.16
N ILE A 16 5.27 -2.68 -8.92
CA ILE A 16 5.08 -1.40 -9.63
C ILE A 16 3.89 -1.46 -10.59
N LYS A 17 3.82 -2.52 -11.41
CA LYS A 17 2.69 -2.72 -12.34
C LYS A 17 1.36 -2.81 -11.60
N SER A 18 1.33 -3.45 -10.42
CA SER A 18 0.13 -3.56 -9.58
C SER A 18 -0.29 -2.21 -8.99
N LEU A 19 0.67 -1.39 -8.54
CA LEU A 19 0.45 -0.04 -8.02
C LEU A 19 -0.09 0.92 -9.11
N ILE A 20 0.44 0.82 -10.32
CA ILE A 20 -0.02 1.61 -11.48
C ILE A 20 -1.41 1.15 -11.95
N HIS A 21 -1.66 -0.17 -11.97
CA HIS A 21 -2.93 -0.73 -12.45
C HIS A 21 -4.13 -0.32 -11.58
N TRP A 22 -3.96 -0.23 -10.27
CA TRP A 22 -5.00 0.30 -9.37
C TRP A 22 -5.41 1.74 -9.74
N HIS A 23 -4.44 2.57 -10.13
CA HIS A 23 -4.68 3.96 -10.53
C HIS A 23 -5.43 4.08 -11.87
N GLU A 24 -5.17 3.20 -12.84
CA GLU A 24 -5.88 3.21 -14.11
C GLU A 24 -7.34 2.77 -14.00
N GLN A 25 -7.66 1.84 -13.10
CA GLN A 25 -9.02 1.29 -13.01
C GLN A 25 -10.00 2.25 -12.34
N GLY A 26 -9.56 3.05 -11.36
CA GLY A 26 -10.37 4.11 -10.73
C GLY A 26 -10.72 5.28 -11.65
N SER A 27 -10.08 5.37 -12.83
CA SER A 27 -10.36 6.43 -13.81
C SER A 27 -11.31 5.98 -14.92
N LYS A 28 -11.51 4.68 -15.15
CA LYS A 28 -12.26 4.17 -16.32
C LYS A 28 -13.79 4.23 -16.19
N GLU A 29 -14.32 4.72 -15.07
CA GLU A 29 -15.76 4.85 -14.83
C GLU A 29 -16.23 6.31 -14.95
N GLN A 30 -16.08 6.92 -16.14
CA GLN A 30 -16.86 8.10 -16.51
C GLN A 30 -17.66 7.80 -17.80
N PRO A 31 -18.99 7.98 -17.81
CA PRO A 31 -19.88 7.56 -18.90
C PRO A 31 -19.91 8.52 -20.10
N ASN A 32 -19.03 9.52 -20.14
CA ASN A 32 -18.92 10.46 -21.25
C ASN A 32 -17.57 10.20 -21.93
N GLY A 33 -17.55 10.00 -23.25
CA GLY A 33 -16.41 9.57 -24.09
C GLY A 33 -15.17 10.47 -24.11
N GLU A 34 -14.93 11.24 -23.07
CA GLU A 34 -13.69 11.91 -22.74
C GLU A 34 -12.85 10.88 -21.99
N LYS A 35 -11.84 10.30 -22.66
CA LYS A 35 -10.84 9.48 -21.98
C LYS A 35 -10.35 10.31 -20.79
N PRO A 36 -10.45 9.81 -19.54
CA PRO A 36 -9.81 10.49 -18.45
C PRO A 36 -8.35 10.63 -18.85
N HIS A 37 -7.83 11.85 -18.84
CA HIS A 37 -6.40 12.04 -18.68
C HIS A 37 -6.09 11.42 -17.33
N VAL A 38 -5.88 10.10 -17.30
CA VAL A 38 -4.98 9.51 -16.34
C VAL A 38 -3.69 10.18 -16.73
N GLU A 39 -3.34 11.23 -15.99
CA GLU A 39 -1.98 11.71 -15.95
C GLU A 39 -1.19 10.45 -15.62
N GLU A 40 -0.62 9.82 -16.66
CA GLU A 40 0.31 8.72 -16.52
C GLU A 40 1.42 9.36 -15.71
N LYS A 41 1.29 9.26 -14.39
CA LYS A 41 2.25 9.82 -13.47
C LYS A 41 3.44 8.90 -13.65
N VAL A 42 4.29 9.29 -14.60
CA VAL A 42 5.54 8.62 -14.88
C VAL A 42 6.37 8.88 -13.63
N PHE A 43 6.32 7.93 -12.72
CA PHE A 43 7.18 7.94 -11.55
C PHE A 43 8.62 7.83 -12.05
N SER A 44 9.48 8.70 -11.52
CA SER A 44 10.91 8.57 -11.80
C SER A 44 11.44 7.29 -11.15
N ASP A 45 12.56 6.76 -11.64
CA ASP A 45 13.19 5.57 -11.07
C ASP A 45 13.41 5.71 -9.56
N GLU A 46 13.80 6.91 -9.10
CA GLU A 46 13.99 7.24 -7.68
C GLU A 46 12.70 7.15 -6.86
N GLU A 47 11.56 7.55 -7.42
CA GLU A 47 10.26 7.44 -6.75
C GLU A 47 9.80 5.98 -6.69
N LEU A 48 10.04 5.21 -7.75
CA LEU A 48 9.74 3.78 -7.77
C LEU A 48 10.56 3.05 -6.71
N VAL A 49 11.86 3.34 -6.61
CA VAL A 49 12.74 2.79 -5.56
C VAL A 49 12.22 3.15 -4.17
N ALA A 50 11.86 4.41 -3.94
CA ALA A 50 11.32 4.87 -2.66
C ALA A 50 10.00 4.18 -2.26
N LEU A 51 9.23 3.70 -3.24
CA LEU A 51 7.98 2.95 -3.00
C LEU A 51 8.23 1.45 -2.80
N ILE A 52 9.14 0.84 -3.56
CA ILE A 52 9.36 -0.60 -3.57
C ILE A 52 10.31 -1.05 -2.46
N ASP A 53 11.38 -0.30 -2.19
CA ASP A 53 12.37 -0.68 -1.17
C ASP A 53 11.74 -0.94 0.20
N PRO A 54 10.82 -0.12 0.73
CA PRO A 54 10.18 -0.39 2.02
C PRO A 54 9.34 -1.67 2.02
N ILE A 55 8.68 -1.99 0.90
CA ILE A 55 7.85 -3.19 0.76
C ILE A 55 8.75 -4.42 0.83
N LEU A 56 9.79 -4.48 0.00
CA LEU A 56 10.73 -5.59 0.01
C LEU A 56 11.45 -5.72 1.35
N GLN A 57 11.85 -4.62 1.98
CA GLN A 57 12.49 -4.66 3.31
C GLN A 57 11.59 -5.24 4.41
N MET A 58 10.26 -5.06 4.30
CA MET A 58 9.31 -5.55 5.30
C MET A 58 8.85 -6.99 5.05
N ASP A 59 8.67 -7.33 3.76
CA ASP A 59 7.90 -8.50 3.34
C ASP A 59 8.77 -9.58 2.70
N ASP A 60 9.86 -9.23 2.00
CA ASP A 60 10.86 -10.19 1.49
C ASP A 60 11.83 -10.58 2.63
N THR A 61 11.45 -11.64 3.35
CA THR A 61 12.23 -12.15 4.48
C THR A 61 13.43 -12.98 4.03
N SER A 62 13.34 -13.58 2.84
CA SER A 62 14.38 -14.41 2.24
C SER A 62 15.51 -13.58 1.62
N ARG A 63 15.23 -12.33 1.27
CA ARG A 63 16.11 -11.39 0.55
C ARG A 63 16.51 -11.89 -0.84
N ASP A 64 15.60 -12.60 -1.50
CA ASP A 64 15.81 -13.09 -2.87
C ASP A 64 15.30 -12.11 -3.93
N GLY A 65 14.68 -10.99 -3.53
CA GLY A 65 14.12 -9.98 -4.41
C GLY A 65 12.67 -10.24 -4.83
N TYR A 66 12.05 -11.28 -4.26
CA TYR A 66 10.66 -11.65 -4.52
C TYR A 66 9.86 -11.72 -3.21
N ILE A 67 8.55 -11.58 -3.33
CA ILE A 67 7.62 -11.92 -2.26
C ILE A 67 6.87 -13.17 -2.69
N ASP A 68 7.13 -14.28 -2.00
CA ASP A 68 6.38 -15.52 -2.21
C ASP A 68 5.05 -15.54 -1.44
N TYR A 69 4.22 -16.54 -1.70
CA TYR A 69 2.91 -16.65 -1.05
C TYR A 69 3.00 -16.73 0.50
N PRO A 70 3.86 -17.57 1.12
CA PRO A 70 4.10 -17.53 2.56
C PRO A 70 4.49 -16.15 3.11
N GLU A 71 5.35 -15.41 2.42
CA GLU A 71 5.77 -14.06 2.78
C GLU A 71 4.61 -13.06 2.68
N PHE A 72 3.85 -13.12 1.59
CA PHE A 72 2.64 -12.30 1.40
C PHE A 72 1.61 -12.50 2.52
N ILE A 73 1.34 -13.75 2.92
CA ILE A 73 0.40 -14.01 4.02
C ILE A 73 0.89 -13.43 5.34
N LYS A 74 2.20 -13.52 5.63
CA LYS A 74 2.79 -12.90 6.82
C LYS A 74 2.67 -11.37 6.76
N ALA A 75 2.91 -10.77 5.59
CA ALA A 75 2.75 -9.33 5.38
C ALA A 75 1.31 -8.88 5.69
N GLN A 76 0.32 -9.60 5.18
CA GLN A 76 -1.11 -9.33 5.42
C GLN A 76 -1.49 -9.44 6.91
N GLN A 77 -0.94 -10.42 7.63
CA GLN A 77 -1.14 -10.55 9.08
C GLN A 77 -0.56 -9.35 9.83
N LYS A 78 0.70 -8.99 9.56
CA LYS A 78 1.35 -7.81 10.16
C LYS A 78 0.58 -6.52 9.89
N ALA A 79 0.05 -6.36 8.68
CA ALA A 79 -0.75 -5.19 8.29
C ALA A 79 -2.05 -5.12 9.09
N ALA A 80 -2.75 -6.25 9.26
CA ALA A 80 -3.97 -6.32 10.07
C ALA A 80 -3.72 -6.01 11.56
N GLU A 81 -2.61 -6.50 12.13
CA GLU A 81 -2.22 -6.20 13.50
C GLU A 81 -1.91 -4.71 13.72
N LYS A 82 -1.17 -4.09 12.78
CA LYS A 82 -0.89 -2.65 12.81
C LYS A 82 -2.18 -1.82 12.76
N GLN A 83 -3.14 -2.20 11.92
CA GLN A 83 -4.43 -1.49 11.83
C GLN A 83 -5.22 -1.56 13.15
N GLN A 84 -5.20 -2.71 13.84
CA GLN A 84 -5.86 -2.84 15.15
C GLN A 84 -5.19 -2.01 16.25
N GLN A 85 -3.85 -1.94 16.27
CA GLN A 85 -3.14 -1.11 17.26
C GLN A 85 -3.38 0.39 17.06
N GLN A 86 -3.51 0.84 15.81
CA GLN A 86 -3.73 2.26 15.50
C GLN A 86 -5.14 2.74 15.90
N GLN A 87 -6.13 1.84 15.90
CA GLN A 87 -7.51 2.16 16.33
C GLN A 87 -7.69 2.23 17.85
N GLN A 88 -6.81 1.60 18.65
CA GLN A 88 -6.89 1.65 20.12
C GLN A 88 -6.22 2.87 20.76
N GLN A 89 -5.43 3.67 20.02
CA GLN A 89 -4.71 4.82 20.58
C GLN A 89 -5.47 6.16 20.55
N GLN A 90 -6.71 6.23 20.02
CA GLN A 90 -7.42 7.51 19.86
C GLN A 90 -8.51 7.96 20.88
N PRO A 91 -8.87 7.30 22.01
CA PRO A 91 -9.91 7.91 22.88
C PRO A 91 -9.42 8.89 23.98
N HIS A 92 -8.13 9.12 24.21
CA HIS A 92 -7.70 9.73 25.49
C HIS A 92 -7.58 11.27 25.56
N GLU A 93 -7.69 12.03 24.46
CA GLU A 93 -7.51 13.49 24.54
C GLU A 93 -8.79 14.31 24.81
N GLN A 94 -9.99 13.72 24.72
CA GLN A 94 -11.24 14.49 24.89
C GLN A 94 -11.80 14.55 26.33
N GLN A 95 -11.30 13.74 27.27
CA GLN A 95 -11.87 13.69 28.62
C GLN A 95 -11.15 14.57 29.65
N GLN A 96 -9.99 15.15 29.33
CA GLN A 96 -9.22 15.96 30.29
C GLN A 96 -9.58 17.46 30.27
N GLN A 97 -10.38 17.94 29.30
CA GLN A 97 -10.79 19.35 29.22
C GLN A 97 -12.06 19.72 30.01
N GLN A 98 -12.79 18.75 30.59
CA GLN A 98 -14.02 19.02 31.36
C GLN A 98 -13.82 19.16 32.88
N GLN A 99 -12.58 19.08 33.37
CA GLN A 99 -12.27 19.25 34.80
C GLN A 99 -11.38 20.48 35.02
N GLN A 100 -11.90 21.67 34.72
CA GLN A 100 -11.36 22.90 35.30
C GLN A 100 -12.44 23.51 36.20
N PRO A 101 -12.22 23.61 37.52
CA PRO A 101 -13.13 24.35 38.39
C PRO A 101 -12.96 25.84 38.11
N VAL A 102 -14.05 26.50 37.73
CA VAL A 102 -14.15 27.95 37.66
C VAL A 102 -14.06 28.45 39.11
N HIS A 103 -12.97 29.17 39.42
CA HIS A 103 -12.78 29.86 40.68
C HIS A 103 -13.16 31.33 40.56
#